data_AF-K1U999-F1
#
_entry.id   AF-K1U999-F1
#
_cell.length_a   1.000
_cell.length_b   1.000
_cell.length_c   1.000
_cell.angle_alpha   90.00
_cell.angle_beta   90.00
_cell.angle_gamma   90.00
#
_symmetry.space_group_name_H-M   'P 1'
#
loop_
_entity.id
_entity.type
_entity.pdbx_description
1 polymer ?
#
loop_
_entity_poly.entity_id
_entity_poly.type
_entity_poly.pdbx_seq_one_letter_code
_entity_poly.pdbx_strand_id
1 'polypeptide(L)' 'MNTKEQRFSKLVKEHEQTIYAVCHMFSRDADDVDDLHQEILLRLWQGYDGFEGRSDIKTWIYRVALNYCINFS' A
#
# COMPACT_ATOMS: atom_id res chain seq x y z
N MET A 1 -0.29 -0.48 -25.03
CA MET A 1 -0.65 0.31 -23.83
C MET A 1 -0.67 -0.64 -22.65
N ASN A 2 0.05 -0.35 -21.56
CA ASN A 2 -0.14 -1.11 -20.31
C ASN A 2 -1.46 -0.67 -19.66
N THR A 3 -2.29 -1.62 -19.24
CA THR A 3 -3.54 -1.33 -18.54
C THR A 3 -3.25 -0.76 -17.13
N LYS A 4 -4.28 -0.18 -16.49
CA LYS A 4 -4.14 0.27 -15.09
C LYS A 4 -3.70 -0.88 -14.19
N GLU A 5 -4.27 -2.07 -14.37
CA GLU A 5 -3.89 -3.26 -13.58
C GLU A 5 -2.41 -3.61 -13.78
N GLN A 6 -1.90 -3.59 -15.01
CA GLN A 6 -0.51 -3.94 -15.28
C GLN A 6 0.49 -2.98 -14.63
N ARG A 7 0.22 -1.67 -14.69
CA ARG A 7 1.09 -0.67 -14.07
C ARG A 7 1.04 -0.74 -12.54
N PHE A 8 -0.15 -0.93 -11.99
CA PHE A 8 -0.31 -1.10 -10.55
C PHE A 8 0.35 -2.39 -10.06
N SER A 9 0.14 -3.52 -10.74
CA SER A 9 0.76 -4.80 -10.39
C SER A 9 2.28 -4.70 -10.40
N LYS A 10 2.86 -3.98 -11.38
CA LYS A 10 4.30 -3.70 -11.40
C LYS A 10 4.74 -2.88 -10.19
N LEU A 11 4.02 -1.80 -9.85
CA LEU A 11 4.31 -0.97 -8.68
C LEU A 11 4.27 -1.81 -7.39
N VAL A 12 3.21 -2.60 -7.19
CA VAL A 12 3.08 -3.45 -6.01
C VAL A 12 4.25 -4.42 -5.92
N LYS A 13 4.60 -5.08 -7.02
CA LYS A 13 5.72 -6.02 -7.05
C LYS A 13 7.08 -5.35 -6.78
N GLU A 14 7.31 -4.15 -7.30
CA GLU A 14 8.55 -3.39 -7.06
C GLU A 14 8.67 -2.90 -5.61
N HIS A 15 7.55 -2.74 -4.91
CA HIS A 15 7.49 -2.19 -3.55
C HIS A 15 6.93 -3.16 -2.50
N GLU A 16 6.83 -4.45 -2.83
CA GLU A 16 6.22 -5.49 -2.00
C GLU A 16 6.85 -5.54 -0.60
N GLN A 17 8.19 -5.52 -0.53
CA GLN A 17 8.91 -5.49 0.75
C GLN A 17 8.58 -4.26 1.60
N THR A 18 8.37 -3.10 0.97
CA THR A 18 7.96 -1.89 1.70
C THR A 18 6.55 -2.05 2.22
N ILE A 19 5.62 -2.53 1.40
CA ILE A 19 4.22 -2.76 1.80
C ILE A 19 4.15 -3.73 2.98
N TYR A 20 4.81 -4.89 2.89
CA TYR A 20 4.89 -5.86 4.00
C TYR A 20 5.54 -5.28 5.26
N ALA A 21 6.63 -4.52 5.13
CA ALA A 21 7.27 -3.88 6.27
C ALA A 21 6.31 -2.93 7.00
N VAL A 22 5.48 -2.18 6.26
CA VAL A 22 4.47 -1.32 6.88
C VAL A 22 3.37 -2.14 7.54
N CYS A 23 2.93 -3.24 6.93
CA CYS A 23 1.93 -4.14 7.53
C CYS A 23 2.44 -4.68 8.88
N HIS A 24 3.66 -5.20 8.91
CA HIS A 24 4.28 -5.71 10.14
C HIS A 24 4.47 -4.65 11.23
N MET A 25 4.66 -3.39 10.86
CA MET A 25 4.83 -2.30 11.82
C MET A 25 3.52 -1.96 12.56
N PHE A 26 2.37 -2.27 11.96
CA PHE A 26 1.05 -1.92 12.50
C PHE A 26 0.18 -3.12 12.88
N SER A 27 0.56 -4.34 12.52
CA SER A 27 -0.08 -5.58 12.96
C SER A 27 0.23 -5.89 14.43
N ARG A 28 -0.73 -6.45 15.17
CA ARG A 28 -0.49 -6.93 16.54
C ARG A 28 -0.03 -8.39 16.58
N ASP A 29 -0.54 -9.20 15.65
CA ASP A 29 -0.22 -10.62 15.48
C ASP A 29 -0.04 -10.98 13.99
N ALA A 30 0.43 -12.19 13.70
CA ALA A 30 0.71 -12.61 12.33
C ALA A 30 -0.53 -12.65 11.42
N ASP A 31 -1.68 -13.03 11.98
CA ASP A 31 -2.96 -13.10 11.24
C ASP A 31 -3.44 -11.69 10.82
N ASP A 32 -3.14 -10.65 11.61
CA ASP A 32 -3.47 -9.25 11.26
C ASP A 32 -2.65 -8.75 10.06
N VAL A 33 -1.48 -9.34 9.77
CA VAL A 33 -0.58 -8.86 8.71
C VAL A 33 -1.21 -9.07 7.34
N ASP A 34 -1.80 -10.24 7.11
CA ASP A 34 -2.38 -10.59 5.81
C ASP A 34 -3.63 -9.77 5.50
N ASP A 35 -4.48 -9.56 6.51
CA ASP A 35 -5.66 -8.70 6.41
C ASP A 35 -5.28 -7.25 6.15
N LEU A 36 -4.29 -6.74 6.90
CA LEU A 36 -3.77 -5.38 6.73
C LEU A 36 -3.12 -5.19 5.36
N HIS A 37 -2.40 -6.20 4.86
CA HIS A 37 -1.80 -6.19 3.54
C HIS A 37 -2.87 -6.05 2.44
N GLN A 38 -3.94 -6.85 2.50
CA GLN A 38 -5.03 -6.76 1.54
C GLN A 38 -5.70 -5.38 1.53
N GLU A 39 -6.00 -4.83 2.72
CA GLU A 39 -6.65 -3.53 2.84
C GLU A 39 -5.75 -2.38 2.37
N ILE A 40 -4.45 -2.44 2.66
CA ILE A 40 -3.48 -1.47 2.13
C ILE A 40 -3.43 -1.54 0.60
N LEU A 41 -3.41 -2.74 0.00
CA LEU A 41 -3.44 -2.89 -1.47
C LEU A 41 -4.70 -2.29 -2.09
N LEU A 42 -5.87 -2.50 -1.48
CA LEU A 42 -7.13 -1.92 -1.94
C LEU A 42 -7.09 -0.38 -1.92
N ARG A 43 -6.56 0.20 -0.84
CA ARG A 43 -6.43 1.67 -0.72
C ARG A 43 -5.41 2.25 -1.69
N LEU A 44 -4.29 1.56 -1.90
CA LEU A 44 -3.32 1.94 -2.92
C LEU A 44 -3.96 1.91 -4.32
N TRP A 45 -4.76 0.88 -4.64
CA TRP A 45 -5.47 0.79 -5.91
C TRP A 45 -6.48 1.93 -6.12
N GLN A 46 -7.25 2.25 -5.08
CA GLN A 46 -8.21 3.36 -5.09
C GLN A 46 -7.51 4.72 -5.26
N GLY A 47 -6.35 4.90 -4.60
CA GLY A 47 -5.56 6.13 -4.68
C GLY A 47 -4.64 6.23 -5.91
N TYR A 48 -4.47 5.14 -6.67
CA TYR A 48 -3.45 5.04 -7.72
C TYR A 48 -3.65 6.06 -8.83
N ASP A 49 -4.89 6.31 -9.26
CA ASP A 49 -5.18 7.28 -10.33
C ASP A 49 -4.93 8.73 -9.89
N GLY A 50 -4.95 8.99 -8.57
CA GLY A 50 -4.64 10.30 -7.98
C GLY A 50 -3.16 10.48 -7.62
N PHE A 51 -2.31 9.47 -7.84
CA PHE A 51 -0.89 9.58 -7.57
C PHE A 51 -0.17 10.29 -8.72
N GLU A 52 0.03 11.59 -8.54
CA GLU A 52 0.67 12.47 -9.53
C GLU A 52 2.22 12.43 -9.51
N GLY A 53 2.84 11.51 -8.77
CA GLY A 53 4.31 11.41 -8.69
C GLY A 53 4.99 12.58 -7.98
N ARG A 54 4.24 13.37 -7.19
CA ARG A 54 4.79 14.51 -6.42
C ARG A 54 5.65 14.11 -5.22
N SER A 55 5.66 12.82 -4.87
CA SER A 55 6.50 12.22 -3.84
C SER A 55 7.08 10.91 -4.34
N ASP A 56 8.12 10.39 -3.67
CA ASP A 56 8.57 9.01 -3.89
C ASP A 56 7.41 8.02 -3.65
N ILE A 57 7.38 6.93 -4.41
CA ILE A 57 6.34 5.91 -4.30
C ILE A 57 6.32 5.30 -2.89
N LYS A 58 7.49 5.08 -2.28
CA LYS A 58 7.56 4.56 -0.90
C LYS A 58 6.91 5.54 0.06
N THR A 59 7.20 6.84 -0.05
CA THR A 59 6.55 7.87 0.78
C THR A 59 5.03 7.85 0.63
N TRP A 60 4.55 7.67 -0.60
CA TRP A 60 3.11 7.55 -0.85
C TRP A 60 2.50 6.28 -0.23
N ILE A 61 3.17 5.13 -0.37
CA ILE A 61 2.76 3.87 0.27
C ILE A 61 2.67 4.02 1.78
N TYR A 62 3.72 4.56 2.42
CA TYR A 62 3.74 4.84 3.85
C TYR A 62 2.58 5.74 4.26
N ARG A 63 2.29 6.80 3.50
CA ARG A 63 1.19 7.73 3.81
C ARG A 63 -0.17 7.04 3.75
N VAL A 64 -0.42 6.22 2.71
CA VAL A 64 -1.69 5.50 2.55
C VAL A 64 -1.89 4.49 3.69
N ALA A 65 -0.85 3.71 4.00
CA ALA A 65 -0.90 2.72 5.06
C ALA A 65 -1.04 3.35 6.45
N LEU A 66 -0.28 4.42 6.75
CA LEU A 66 -0.39 5.16 8.00
C LEU A 66 -1.78 5.77 8.19
N ASN A 67 -2.33 6.38 7.14
CA ASN A 67 -3.69 6.91 7.18
C ASN A 67 -4.73 5.83 7.47
N TYR A 68 -4.55 4.61 6.99
CA TYR A 68 -5.44 3.52 7.35
C TYR A 68 -5.29 3.14 8.82
N CYS A 69 -4.06 2.86 9.26
CA CYS A 69 -3.81 2.35 10.61
C CYS A 69 -4.22 3.35 11.70
N ILE A 70 -3.98 4.65 11.51
CA ILE A 70 -4.37 5.68 12.49
C ILE A 70 -5.90 5.84 12.57
N ASN A 71 -6.61 5.76 11.43
CA ASN A 71 -8.06 5.99 11.41
C ASN A 71 -8.89 4.76 11.80
N PHE A 72 -8.30 3.57 11.82
CA PHE A 72 -8.97 2.31 12.18
C PHE A 72 -8.59 1.80 13.59
N SER A 73 -7.74 2.55 14.31
CA SER A 73 -7.36 2.31 15.72
C SER A 73 -8.35 2.90 16.72
#